data_AF-A0A7S2MNU7-F1
#
_entry.id   AF-A0A7S2MNU7-F1
#
_cell.length_a   1.000
_cell.length_b   1.000
_cell.length_c   1.000
_cell.angle_alpha   90.00
_cell.angle_beta   90.00
_cell.angle_gamma   90.00
#
_symmetry.space_group_name_H-M   'P 1'
#
loop_
_entity.id
_entity.type
_entity.pdbx_description
1 polymer ?
#
loop_
_entity_poly.entity_id
_entity_poly.type
_entity_poly.pdbx_seq_one_letter_code
_entity_poly.pdbx_strand_id
1 'polypeptide(L)'
;KTRENYNMETVVALLRNGLCVIKDLDLGGIASKPLESTQNPFPGITPLEICIGALQVAAIFFNLIGGFNDISIVGVHRPVLRAWARVTAGRKEKQPSLMAQQLNAAQAATNTRFVVGICKLFIGVGFIPLAMCSFQNVFLWYVNWGLVGMEAALLVLLGYMCGDIAKTGKKSRDALSFAKKMPDVTSAPLEVVALLADAVNEPVPDMPWPAPPAGYLETAANQELKRFKESVASKLKDSKDEAKANLEAQAYGDSLRAWFDVLLLVLNLLAFIGYFIFPVTFFFPDEKWVAEMVTYWPGHEYCEYYGNLLGDAAWTVEPALLLFVPRLIDGAQASRRASITSKSKKKD
;
A
#
# COMPACT_ATOMS: atom_id res chain seq x y z
N LYS A 1 6.24 15.92 10.74
CA LYS A 1 5.86 15.12 11.94
C LYS A 1 4.97 14.00 11.41
N THR A 2 5.36 12.73 11.36
CA THR A 2 6.11 11.91 12.34
C THR A 2 7.41 11.35 11.78
N ARG A 3 8.38 11.13 12.66
CA ARG A 3 9.57 10.31 12.42
C ARG A 3 9.15 8.98 11.79
N GLU A 4 10.02 8.49 10.90
CA GLU A 4 10.01 7.15 10.33
C GLU A 4 9.97 6.12 11.47
N ASN A 5 8.77 5.77 11.92
CA ASN A 5 8.57 4.47 12.54
C ASN A 5 8.78 3.52 11.38
N TYR A 6 9.98 2.95 11.26
CA TYR A 6 10.16 1.73 10.49
C TYR A 6 8.99 0.83 10.87
N ASN A 7 8.14 0.54 9.89
CA ASN A 7 6.98 -0.29 10.18
C ASN A 7 7.55 -1.65 10.56
N MET A 8 7.47 -2.02 11.84
CA MET A 8 8.01 -3.29 12.34
C MET A 8 7.43 -4.47 11.55
N GLU A 9 6.22 -4.32 11.02
CA GLU A 9 5.62 -5.25 10.07
C GLU A 9 6.50 -5.47 8.83
N THR A 10 6.99 -4.40 8.20
CA THR A 10 7.88 -4.47 7.02
C THR A 10 9.23 -5.11 7.37
N VAL A 11 9.78 -4.80 8.55
CA VAL A 11 11.03 -5.42 9.02
C VAL A 11 10.82 -6.92 9.27
N VAL A 12 9.72 -7.29 9.92
CA VAL A 12 9.37 -8.69 10.18
C VAL A 12 9.13 -9.44 8.87
N ALA A 13 8.47 -8.83 7.88
CA ALA A 13 8.30 -9.42 6.56
C ALA A 13 9.65 -9.66 5.88
N LEU A 14 10.55 -8.66 5.87
CA LEU A 14 11.88 -8.78 5.30
C LEU A 14 12.68 -9.93 5.93
N LEU A 15 12.72 -9.98 7.27
CA LEU A 15 13.47 -11.01 7.97
C LEU A 15 12.85 -12.39 7.75
N ARG A 16 11.52 -12.51 7.81
CA ARG A 16 10.81 -13.78 7.65
C ARG A 16 11.12 -14.38 6.28
N ASN A 17 10.83 -13.63 5.21
CA ASN A 17 10.97 -14.14 3.85
C ASN A 17 12.46 -14.32 3.50
N GLY A 18 13.33 -13.44 3.98
CA GLY A 18 14.78 -13.60 3.77
C GLY A 18 15.34 -14.87 4.41
N LEU A 19 14.86 -15.24 5.61
CA LEU A 19 15.21 -16.49 6.25
C LEU A 19 14.63 -17.71 5.50
N CYS A 20 13.43 -17.60 4.93
CA CYS A 20 12.89 -18.63 4.04
C CYS A 20 13.76 -18.82 2.79
N VAL A 21 14.20 -17.75 2.13
CA VAL A 21 15.13 -17.84 0.98
C VAL A 21 16.46 -18.51 1.39
N ILE A 22 17.02 -18.16 2.54
CA ILE A 22 18.25 -18.78 3.07
C ILE A 22 18.04 -20.28 3.31
N LYS A 23 16.86 -20.68 3.80
CA LYS A 23 16.47 -22.08 3.99
C LYS A 23 16.40 -22.80 2.65
N ASP A 24 15.66 -22.25 1.69
CA ASP A 24 15.42 -22.88 0.39
C ASP A 24 16.71 -23.09 -0.41
N LEU A 25 17.64 -22.13 -0.33
CA LEU A 25 18.93 -22.21 -1.01
C LEU A 25 19.98 -23.04 -0.24
N ASP A 26 19.62 -23.63 0.90
CA ASP A 26 20.51 -24.34 1.82
C ASP A 26 21.76 -23.54 2.23
N LEU A 27 21.59 -22.22 2.42
CA LEU A 27 22.68 -21.30 2.76
C LEU A 27 22.85 -21.12 4.28
N GLY A 28 21.97 -21.71 5.09
CA GLY A 28 21.93 -21.52 6.55
C GLY A 28 23.03 -22.24 7.33
N GLY A 29 23.78 -23.16 6.71
CA GLY A 29 24.88 -23.87 7.35
C GLY A 29 24.44 -24.61 8.63
N ILE A 30 25.00 -24.23 9.79
CA ILE A 30 24.64 -24.84 11.08
C ILE A 30 23.18 -24.56 11.45
N ALA A 31 22.63 -23.40 11.07
CA ALA A 31 21.25 -23.04 11.37
C ALA A 31 20.22 -23.87 10.58
N SER A 32 20.65 -24.55 9.51
CA SER A 32 19.83 -25.50 8.74
C SER A 32 19.92 -26.93 9.29
N LYS A 33 20.80 -27.21 10.26
CA LYS A 33 20.94 -28.56 10.82
C LYS A 33 19.83 -28.83 11.84
N PRO A 34 19.20 -30.01 11.81
CA PRO A 34 18.24 -30.42 12.84
C PRO A 34 18.86 -30.35 14.23
N LEU A 35 18.11 -29.85 15.20
CA LEU A 35 18.51 -29.89 16.60
C LEU A 35 18.41 -31.33 17.11
N GLU A 36 19.55 -32.01 17.30
CA GLU A 36 19.60 -33.40 17.77
C GLU A 36 18.88 -33.64 19.11
N SER A 37 18.73 -32.57 19.92
CA SER A 37 18.08 -32.61 21.22
C SER A 37 16.56 -32.45 21.18
N THR A 38 15.95 -32.13 20.03
CA THR A 38 14.49 -31.94 19.98
C THR A 38 13.78 -33.28 19.81
N GLN A 39 13.38 -33.86 20.94
CA GLN A 39 12.31 -34.86 20.96
C GLN A 39 10.94 -34.14 20.98
N ASN A 40 9.85 -34.90 20.85
CA ASN A 40 8.45 -34.40 20.80
C ASN A 40 8.21 -33.11 21.61
N PRO A 41 7.50 -32.10 21.07
CA PRO A 41 6.63 -32.16 19.88
C PRO A 41 7.24 -31.70 18.56
N PHE A 42 8.56 -31.45 18.50
CA PHE A 42 9.21 -30.84 17.32
C PHE A 42 10.44 -31.64 16.82
N PRO A 43 10.26 -32.92 16.41
CA PRO A 43 11.38 -33.79 16.08
C PRO A 43 12.13 -33.32 14.81
N GLY A 44 13.38 -32.86 14.98
CA GLY A 44 14.22 -32.45 13.86
C GLY A 44 13.99 -31.01 13.37
N ILE A 45 13.33 -30.17 14.16
CA ILE A 45 13.24 -28.73 13.90
C ILE A 45 14.63 -28.09 13.88
N THR A 46 14.83 -27.15 12.97
CA THR A 46 16.08 -26.39 12.84
C THR A 46 15.99 -25.05 13.59
N PRO A 47 17.12 -24.45 14.03
CA PRO A 47 17.12 -23.09 14.57
C PRO A 47 16.50 -22.07 13.60
N LEU A 48 16.74 -22.24 12.30
CA LEU A 48 16.18 -21.38 11.26
C LEU A 48 14.65 -21.44 11.22
N GLU A 49 14.05 -22.63 11.32
CA GLU A 49 12.59 -22.82 11.37
C GLU A 49 11.97 -22.21 12.63
N ILE A 50 12.64 -22.27 13.78
CA ILE A 50 12.18 -21.60 15.01
C ILE A 50 12.10 -20.07 14.79
N CYS A 51 13.13 -19.49 14.17
CA CYS A 51 13.15 -18.07 13.85
C CYS A 51 12.05 -17.69 12.84
N ILE A 52 11.89 -18.47 11.77
CA ILE A 52 10.83 -18.27 10.77
C ILE A 52 9.45 -18.35 11.44
N GLY A 53 9.22 -19.38 12.26
CA GLY A 53 7.96 -19.58 12.99
C GLY A 53 7.63 -18.41 13.93
N ALA A 54 8.62 -17.90 14.68
CA ALA A 54 8.42 -16.73 15.54
C ALA A 54 8.04 -15.46 14.74
N LEU A 55 8.67 -15.26 13.58
CA LEU A 55 8.36 -14.14 12.70
C LEU A 55 6.99 -14.29 12.01
N GLN A 56 6.59 -15.53 11.67
CA GLN A 56 5.24 -15.83 11.19
C GLN A 56 4.20 -15.53 12.27
N VAL A 57 4.46 -15.85 13.54
CA VAL A 57 3.59 -15.48 14.66
C VAL A 57 3.45 -13.95 14.77
N ALA A 58 4.54 -13.21 14.66
CA ALA A 58 4.48 -11.75 14.63
C ALA A 58 3.63 -11.25 13.44
N ALA A 59 3.76 -11.85 12.25
CA ALA A 59 2.96 -11.51 11.08
C ALA A 59 1.46 -11.76 11.29
N ILE A 60 1.07 -12.82 12.03
CA ILE A 60 -0.34 -13.05 12.44
C ILE A 60 -0.84 -11.83 13.23
N PHE A 61 -0.13 -11.41 14.27
CA PHE A 61 -0.57 -10.31 15.11
C PHE A 61 -0.66 -8.99 14.36
N PHE A 62 0.34 -8.64 13.54
CA PHE A 62 0.31 -7.39 12.76
C PHE A 62 -0.87 -7.34 11.80
N ASN A 63 -1.14 -8.44 11.10
CA ASN A 63 -2.24 -8.52 10.14
C ASN A 63 -3.62 -8.53 10.84
N LEU A 64 -3.77 -9.29 11.93
CA LEU A 64 -5.06 -9.34 12.66
C LEU A 64 -5.39 -8.02 13.35
N ILE A 65 -4.43 -7.42 14.05
CA ILE A 65 -4.62 -6.14 14.74
C ILE A 65 -4.79 -5.02 13.70
N GLY A 66 -3.97 -4.99 12.66
CA GLY A 66 -4.07 -4.02 11.57
C GLY A 66 -5.41 -4.09 10.86
N GLY A 67 -5.87 -5.30 10.52
CA GLY A 67 -7.17 -5.53 9.90
C GLY A 67 -8.34 -5.09 10.78
N PHE A 68 -8.29 -5.41 12.08
CA PHE A 68 -9.31 -4.98 13.03
C PHE A 68 -9.35 -3.46 13.20
N ASN A 69 -8.18 -2.80 13.27
CA ASN A 69 -8.08 -1.35 13.36
C ASN A 69 -8.66 -0.68 12.10
N ASP A 70 -8.32 -1.16 10.90
CA ASP A 70 -8.85 -0.63 9.64
C ASP A 70 -10.39 -0.77 9.55
N ILE A 71 -10.95 -1.90 10.02
CA ILE A 71 -12.41 -2.14 10.04
C ILE A 71 -13.11 -1.30 11.11
N SER A 72 -12.55 -1.17 12.31
CA SER A 72 -13.17 -0.43 13.42
C SER A 72 -13.24 1.08 13.12
N ILE A 73 -12.20 1.64 12.49
CA ILE A 73 -12.19 3.02 11.99
C ILE A 73 -13.36 3.27 11.03
N VAL A 74 -13.67 2.30 10.16
CA VAL A 74 -14.81 2.37 9.23
C VAL A 74 -16.15 2.40 9.98
N GLY A 75 -16.27 1.64 11.08
CA GLY A 75 -17.44 1.64 11.95
C GLY A 75 -17.75 3.02 12.53
N VAL A 76 -16.72 3.80 12.87
CA VAL A 76 -16.84 5.17 13.39
C VAL A 76 -17.16 6.18 12.28
N HIS A 77 -16.52 6.07 11.12
CA HIS A 77 -16.70 7.04 10.04
C HIS A 77 -17.98 6.85 9.22
N ARG A 78 -18.44 5.61 8.99
CA ARG A 78 -19.63 5.35 8.15
C ARG A 78 -20.91 6.07 8.61
N PRO A 79 -21.28 6.09 9.91
CA PRO A 79 -22.46 6.82 10.38
C PRO A 79 -22.39 8.32 10.06
N VAL A 80 -21.21 8.92 10.25
CA VAL A 80 -20.94 10.32 9.95
C VAL A 80 -21.11 10.59 8.47
N LEU A 81 -20.43 9.80 7.61
CA LEU A 81 -20.51 9.94 6.16
C LEU A 81 -21.94 9.77 5.64
N ARG A 82 -22.73 8.85 6.20
CA ARG A 82 -24.15 8.65 5.86
C ARG A 82 -25.02 9.84 6.28
N ALA A 83 -24.78 10.41 7.47
CA ALA A 83 -25.51 11.59 7.91
C ALA A 83 -25.28 12.77 6.94
N TRP A 84 -24.03 12.96 6.51
CA TRP A 84 -23.66 13.95 5.51
C TRP A 84 -24.27 13.70 4.13
N ALA A 85 -24.24 12.44 3.66
CA ALA A 85 -24.84 12.08 2.37
C ALA A 85 -26.33 12.41 2.31
N ARG A 86 -27.07 12.21 3.41
CA ARG A 86 -28.50 12.55 3.52
C ARG A 86 -28.74 14.05 3.43
N VAL A 87 -27.91 14.86 4.06
CA VAL A 87 -28.04 16.32 4.00
C VAL A 87 -27.74 16.84 2.60
N THR A 88 -26.75 16.27 1.90
CA THR A 88 -26.42 16.66 0.53
C THR A 88 -27.44 16.16 -0.50
N ALA A 89 -28.05 14.99 -0.30
CA ALA A 89 -29.00 14.40 -1.27
C ALA A 89 -30.31 15.18 -1.43
N GLY A 90 -30.70 15.97 -0.42
CA GLY A 90 -31.90 16.81 -0.47
C GLY A 90 -31.78 18.03 -1.38
N ARG A 91 -30.60 18.32 -1.95
CA ARG A 91 -30.35 19.52 -2.76
C ARG A 91 -30.17 19.17 -4.23
N LYS A 92 -31.06 19.69 -5.08
CA LYS A 92 -30.93 19.66 -6.55
C LYS A 92 -29.94 20.73 -7.00
N GLU A 93 -28.65 20.53 -6.75
CA GLU A 93 -27.60 21.37 -7.34
C GLU A 93 -27.17 20.83 -8.69
N LYS A 94 -26.99 21.71 -9.68
CA LYS A 94 -26.54 21.36 -11.05
C LYS A 94 -25.08 20.90 -11.11
N GLN A 95 -24.29 21.18 -10.08
CA GLN A 95 -22.94 20.67 -9.92
C GLN A 95 -22.82 20.06 -8.52
N PRO A 96 -22.18 18.89 -8.36
CA PRO A 96 -21.95 18.34 -7.04
C PRO A 96 -21.14 19.35 -6.24
N SER A 97 -21.69 19.78 -5.10
CA SER A 97 -20.98 20.66 -4.19
C SER A 97 -19.61 20.06 -3.87
N LEU A 98 -18.64 20.92 -3.59
CA LEU A 98 -17.28 20.49 -3.27
C LEU A 98 -17.23 19.60 -2.02
N MET A 99 -18.17 19.82 -1.10
CA MET A 99 -18.47 18.90 0.00
C MET A 99 -18.91 17.51 -0.48
N ALA A 100 -19.76 17.40 -1.50
CA ALA A 100 -20.13 16.12 -2.08
C ALA A 100 -18.92 15.41 -2.71
N GLN A 101 -17.98 16.15 -3.32
CA GLN A 101 -16.74 15.56 -3.84
C GLN A 101 -15.85 15.01 -2.72
N GLN A 102 -15.62 15.79 -1.66
CA GLN A 102 -14.86 15.34 -0.49
C GLN A 102 -15.54 14.16 0.23
N LEU A 103 -16.87 14.19 0.33
CA LEU A 103 -17.64 13.10 0.92
C LEU A 103 -17.50 11.81 0.11
N ASN A 104 -17.58 11.90 -1.22
CA ASN A 104 -17.36 10.76 -2.11
C ASN A 104 -15.93 10.22 -2.00
N ALA A 105 -14.92 11.09 -1.94
CA ALA A 105 -13.54 10.70 -1.74
C ALA A 105 -13.32 10.02 -0.37
N ALA A 106 -13.89 10.59 0.70
CA ALA A 106 -13.83 10.02 2.04
C ALA A 106 -14.56 8.67 2.14
N GLN A 107 -15.71 8.53 1.47
CA GLN A 107 -16.46 7.28 1.39
C GLN A 107 -15.69 6.22 0.60
N ALA A 108 -15.06 6.61 -0.52
CA ALA A 108 -14.21 5.72 -1.30
C ALA A 108 -13.00 5.25 -0.48
N ALA A 109 -12.29 6.16 0.19
CA ALA A 109 -11.18 5.83 1.07
C ALA A 109 -11.61 4.92 2.24
N THR A 110 -12.77 5.18 2.84
CA THR A 110 -13.35 4.35 3.90
C THR A 110 -13.69 2.94 3.39
N ASN A 111 -14.25 2.82 2.19
CA ASN A 111 -14.54 1.52 1.59
C ASN A 111 -13.25 0.76 1.25
N THR A 112 -12.23 1.41 0.71
CA THR A 112 -10.92 0.81 0.48
C THR A 112 -10.32 0.30 1.78
N ARG A 113 -10.29 1.13 2.85
CA ARG A 113 -9.79 0.70 4.17
C ARG A 113 -10.53 -0.51 4.72
N PHE A 114 -11.85 -0.56 4.57
CA PHE A 114 -12.65 -1.70 4.99
C PHE A 114 -12.24 -2.99 4.27
N VAL A 115 -12.11 -2.94 2.94
CA VAL A 115 -11.73 -4.10 2.14
C VAL A 115 -10.30 -4.54 2.43
N VAL A 116 -9.35 -3.59 2.51
CA VAL A 116 -7.96 -3.87 2.91
C VAL A 116 -7.91 -4.49 4.30
N GLY A 117 -8.72 -4.01 5.24
CA GLY A 117 -8.83 -4.57 6.59
C GLY A 117 -9.30 -6.02 6.57
N ILE A 118 -10.30 -6.36 5.75
CA ILE A 118 -10.74 -7.75 5.55
C ILE A 118 -9.61 -8.60 4.95
N CYS A 119 -8.94 -8.13 3.90
CA CYS A 119 -7.81 -8.83 3.28
C CYS A 119 -6.71 -9.13 4.31
N LYS A 120 -6.35 -8.16 5.16
CA LYS A 120 -5.38 -8.35 6.25
C LYS A 120 -5.83 -9.42 7.24
N LEU A 121 -7.11 -9.48 7.60
CA LEU A 121 -7.62 -10.55 8.47
C LEU A 121 -7.43 -11.94 7.83
N PHE A 122 -7.78 -12.09 6.55
CA PHE A 122 -7.56 -13.35 5.82
C PHE A 122 -6.08 -13.72 5.76
N ILE A 123 -5.20 -12.76 5.48
CA ILE A 123 -3.76 -12.96 5.46
C ILE A 123 -3.24 -13.39 6.85
N GLY A 124 -3.67 -12.72 7.91
CA GLY A 124 -3.31 -13.05 9.28
C GLY A 124 -3.77 -14.45 9.70
N VAL A 125 -4.98 -14.85 9.32
CA VAL A 125 -5.48 -16.22 9.56
C VAL A 125 -4.70 -17.25 8.76
N GLY A 126 -4.35 -16.96 7.50
CA GLY A 126 -3.54 -17.83 6.65
C GLY A 126 -2.12 -18.06 7.18
N PHE A 127 -1.55 -17.10 7.92
CA PHE A 127 -0.27 -17.30 8.60
C PHE A 127 -0.32 -18.27 9.78
N ILE A 128 -1.49 -18.58 10.35
CA ILE A 128 -1.61 -19.55 11.46
C ILE A 128 -1.11 -20.95 11.05
N PRO A 129 -1.65 -21.59 9.99
CA PRO A 129 -1.16 -22.90 9.56
C PRO A 129 0.29 -22.84 9.06
N LEU A 130 0.75 -21.71 8.49
CA LEU A 130 2.16 -21.55 8.11
C LEU A 130 3.08 -21.54 9.33
N ALA A 131 2.71 -20.81 10.40
CA ALA A 131 3.44 -20.84 11.67
C ALA A 131 3.49 -22.25 12.24
N MET A 132 2.37 -22.97 12.26
CA MET A 132 2.33 -24.36 12.71
C MET A 132 3.18 -25.29 11.83
N CYS A 133 3.25 -25.04 10.52
CA CYS A 133 4.09 -25.77 9.58
C CYS A 133 5.58 -25.59 9.88
N SER A 134 6.02 -24.36 10.20
CA SER A 134 7.41 -24.10 10.63
C SER A 134 7.77 -24.84 11.92
N PHE A 135 6.77 -25.15 12.75
CA PHE A 135 6.93 -26.01 13.92
C PHE A 135 6.55 -27.47 13.64
N GLN A 136 6.55 -27.93 12.39
CA GLN A 136 6.32 -29.33 11.98
C GLN A 136 5.02 -29.96 12.55
N ASN A 137 3.98 -29.15 12.82
CA ASN A 137 2.81 -29.56 13.60
C ASN A 137 1.47 -29.36 12.87
N VAL A 138 1.46 -29.40 11.53
CA VAL A 138 0.23 -29.14 10.78
C VAL A 138 0.01 -30.10 9.62
N PHE A 139 -1.26 -30.45 9.40
CA PHE A 139 -1.68 -31.14 8.19
C PHE A 139 -1.58 -30.19 6.99
N LEU A 140 -0.99 -30.67 5.89
CA LEU A 140 -0.84 -29.94 4.62
C LEU A 140 -2.16 -29.35 4.11
N TRP A 141 -3.29 -30.00 4.43
CA TRP A 141 -4.63 -29.50 4.15
C TRP A 141 -4.86 -28.06 4.68
N TYR A 142 -4.51 -27.78 5.94
CA TYR A 142 -4.72 -26.46 6.52
C TYR A 142 -3.81 -25.39 5.92
N VAL A 143 -2.58 -25.77 5.57
CA VAL A 143 -1.62 -24.87 4.91
C VAL A 143 -2.16 -24.44 3.56
N ASN A 144 -2.60 -25.39 2.73
CA ASN A 144 -3.09 -25.08 1.39
C ASN A 144 -4.38 -24.24 1.42
N TRP A 145 -5.32 -24.51 2.32
CA TRP A 145 -6.49 -23.64 2.49
C TRP A 145 -6.14 -22.25 3.03
N GLY A 146 -5.15 -22.17 3.92
CA GLY A 146 -4.59 -20.89 4.39
C GLY A 146 -4.02 -20.08 3.24
N LEU A 147 -3.23 -20.72 2.38
CA LEU A 147 -2.67 -20.12 1.17
C LEU A 147 -3.76 -19.67 0.20
N VAL A 148 -4.79 -20.47 -0.07
CA VAL A 148 -5.94 -20.04 -0.91
C VAL A 148 -6.58 -18.76 -0.38
N GLY A 149 -6.79 -18.67 0.95
CA GLY A 149 -7.33 -17.46 1.58
C GLY A 149 -6.40 -16.25 1.44
N MET A 150 -5.09 -16.44 1.61
CA MET A 150 -4.08 -15.41 1.42
C MET A 150 -4.03 -14.92 -0.03
N GLU A 151 -4.02 -15.83 -1.00
CA GLU A 151 -3.96 -15.52 -2.43
C GLU A 151 -5.22 -14.80 -2.91
N ALA A 152 -6.40 -15.22 -2.45
CA ALA A 152 -7.64 -14.50 -2.74
C ALA A 152 -7.62 -13.07 -2.20
N ALA A 153 -7.10 -12.87 -0.98
CA ALA A 153 -6.94 -11.55 -0.39
C ALA A 153 -5.92 -10.70 -1.17
N LEU A 154 -4.79 -11.31 -1.57
CA LEU A 154 -3.73 -10.66 -2.35
C LEU A 154 -4.21 -10.24 -3.73
N LEU A 155 -5.01 -11.06 -4.41
CA LEU A 155 -5.59 -10.71 -5.71
C LEU A 155 -6.44 -9.44 -5.64
N VAL A 156 -7.22 -9.27 -4.56
CA VAL A 156 -7.98 -8.04 -4.31
C VAL A 156 -7.03 -6.86 -4.09
N LEU A 157 -5.97 -7.03 -3.30
CA LEU A 157 -4.97 -5.99 -3.04
C LEU A 157 -4.23 -5.56 -4.32
N LEU A 158 -3.84 -6.52 -5.18
CA LEU A 158 -3.25 -6.25 -6.49
C LEU A 158 -4.16 -5.36 -7.35
N GLY A 159 -5.48 -5.61 -7.32
CA GLY A 159 -6.47 -4.77 -8.00
C GLY A 159 -6.47 -3.32 -7.49
N TYR A 160 -6.35 -3.12 -6.17
CA TYR A 160 -6.24 -1.78 -5.59
C TYR A 160 -4.92 -1.09 -5.94
N MET A 161 -3.80 -1.82 -5.94
CA MET A 161 -2.48 -1.30 -6.32
C MET A 161 -2.50 -0.76 -7.75
N CYS A 162 -3.10 -1.47 -8.71
CA CYS A 162 -3.29 -0.99 -10.08
C CYS A 162 -4.05 0.35 -10.13
N GLY A 163 -5.11 0.48 -9.33
CA GLY A 163 -5.89 1.71 -9.23
C GLY A 163 -5.08 2.87 -8.65
N ASP A 164 -4.27 2.61 -7.64
CA ASP A 164 -3.45 3.64 -6.99
C ASP A 164 -2.27 4.09 -7.86
N ILE A 165 -1.62 3.17 -8.59
CA ILE A 165 -0.62 3.50 -9.62
C ILE A 165 -1.21 4.49 -10.65
N ALA A 166 -2.42 4.20 -11.15
CA ALA A 166 -3.09 5.06 -12.13
C ALA A 166 -3.39 6.46 -11.55
N LYS A 167 -3.82 6.54 -10.28
CA LYS A 167 -4.06 7.81 -9.59
C LYS A 167 -2.77 8.60 -9.40
N THR A 168 -1.69 7.97 -8.92
CA THR A 168 -0.38 8.61 -8.73
C THR A 168 0.18 9.11 -10.06
N GLY A 169 0.08 8.30 -11.12
CA GLY A 169 0.49 8.70 -12.47
C GLY A 169 -0.36 9.84 -13.06
N LYS A 170 -1.66 9.88 -12.78
CA LYS A 170 -2.52 11.03 -13.13
C LYS A 170 -2.08 12.28 -12.37
N LYS A 171 -1.90 12.19 -11.05
CA LYS A 171 -1.46 13.32 -10.20
C LYS A 171 -0.13 13.91 -10.69
N SER A 172 0.84 13.08 -11.04
CA SER A 172 2.11 13.52 -11.62
C SER A 172 1.93 14.30 -12.93
N ARG A 173 1.08 13.80 -13.85
CA ARG A 173 0.77 14.49 -15.12
C ARG A 173 0.04 15.81 -14.89
N ASP A 174 -0.89 15.85 -13.95
CA ASP A 174 -1.64 17.06 -13.59
C ASP A 174 -0.71 18.12 -12.98
N ALA A 175 0.16 17.74 -12.05
CA ALA A 175 1.19 18.62 -11.49
C ALA A 175 2.09 19.22 -12.56
N LEU A 176 2.57 18.40 -13.51
CA LEU A 176 3.40 18.86 -14.62
C LEU A 176 2.63 19.78 -15.59
N SER A 177 1.35 19.49 -15.82
CA SER A 177 0.47 20.33 -16.64
C SER A 177 0.28 21.70 -16.02
N PHE A 178 0.03 21.77 -14.70
CA PHE A 178 -0.16 23.03 -13.98
C PHE A 178 1.14 23.83 -13.85
N ALA A 179 2.29 23.15 -13.74
CA ALA A 179 3.59 23.82 -13.83
C ALA A 179 3.79 24.52 -15.18
N LYS A 180 3.33 23.91 -16.29
CA LYS A 180 3.40 24.52 -17.63
C LYS A 180 2.37 25.64 -17.81
N LYS A 181 1.15 25.42 -17.33
CA LYS A 181 0.03 26.36 -17.45
C LYS A 181 -0.73 26.41 -16.13
N MET A 182 -0.39 27.38 -15.29
CA MET A 182 -1.06 27.59 -14.01
C MET A 182 -2.56 27.82 -14.22
N PRO A 183 -3.44 27.00 -13.62
CA PRO A 183 -4.88 27.18 -13.73
C PRO A 183 -5.33 28.35 -12.82
N ASP A 184 -6.50 28.89 -13.11
CA ASP A 184 -7.15 29.86 -12.23
C ASP A 184 -7.69 29.16 -10.98
N VAL A 185 -7.12 29.47 -9.81
CA VAL A 185 -7.43 28.85 -8.52
C VAL A 185 -8.88 29.05 -8.11
N THR A 186 -9.47 30.20 -8.46
CA THR A 186 -10.81 30.56 -7.98
C THR A 186 -11.87 29.63 -8.57
N SER A 187 -11.74 29.30 -9.86
CA SER A 187 -12.62 28.41 -10.61
C SER A 187 -12.18 26.93 -10.60
N ALA A 188 -10.95 26.63 -10.17
CA ALA A 188 -10.43 25.27 -10.19
C ALA A 188 -11.17 24.31 -9.23
N PRO A 189 -11.26 23.01 -9.58
CA PRO A 189 -11.70 21.95 -8.67
C PRO A 189 -10.81 21.85 -7.43
N LEU A 190 -11.35 21.31 -6.32
CA LEU A 190 -10.60 21.20 -5.06
C LEU A 190 -9.28 20.45 -5.22
N GLU A 191 -9.29 19.34 -5.96
CA GLU A 191 -8.10 18.50 -6.18
C GLU A 191 -6.94 19.31 -6.77
N VAL A 192 -7.26 20.23 -7.67
CA VAL A 192 -6.30 21.15 -8.28
C VAL A 192 -5.84 22.18 -7.26
N VAL A 193 -6.76 22.80 -6.51
CA VAL A 193 -6.40 23.79 -5.48
C VAL A 193 -5.54 23.17 -4.39
N ALA A 194 -5.80 21.94 -3.96
CA ALA A 194 -5.00 21.22 -2.97
C ALA A 194 -3.57 20.96 -3.48
N LEU A 195 -3.42 20.58 -4.74
CA LEU A 195 -2.09 20.41 -5.36
C LEU A 195 -1.33 21.74 -5.43
N LEU A 196 -2.02 22.83 -5.76
CA LEU A 196 -1.42 24.16 -5.79
C LEU A 196 -1.09 24.69 -4.39
N ALA A 197 -1.92 24.40 -3.40
CA ALA A 197 -1.69 24.76 -2.01
C ALA A 197 -0.41 24.11 -1.47
N ASP A 198 -0.20 22.82 -1.75
CA ASP A 198 1.05 22.11 -1.42
C ASP A 198 2.27 22.78 -2.08
N ALA A 199 2.13 23.22 -3.34
CA ALA A 199 3.19 23.91 -4.06
C ALA A 199 3.58 25.29 -3.47
N VAL A 200 2.68 25.94 -2.71
CA VAL A 200 2.95 27.20 -1.99
C VAL A 200 3.05 27.02 -0.47
N ASN A 201 3.16 25.78 0.01
CA ASN A 201 3.18 25.42 1.43
C ASN A 201 1.98 26.01 2.22
N GLU A 202 0.80 26.09 1.60
CA GLU A 202 -0.43 26.46 2.27
C GLU A 202 -1.10 25.18 2.83
N PRO A 203 -1.32 25.09 4.15
CA PRO A 203 -1.96 23.92 4.72
C PRO A 203 -3.40 23.81 4.22
N VAL A 204 -3.77 22.60 3.78
CA VAL A 204 -5.17 22.30 3.50
C VAL A 204 -5.93 22.32 4.82
N PRO A 205 -7.06 23.05 4.94
CA PRO A 205 -7.81 23.13 6.17
C PRO A 205 -8.22 21.74 6.68
N ASP A 206 -7.97 21.48 7.96
CA ASP A 206 -8.52 20.33 8.66
C ASP A 206 -10.02 20.56 8.81
N MET A 207 -10.78 20.05 7.85
CA MET A 207 -12.23 20.19 7.88
C MET A 207 -12.77 19.53 9.16
N PRO A 208 -13.73 20.18 9.86
CA PRO A 208 -14.26 19.68 11.13
C PRO A 208 -15.13 18.43 10.91
N TRP A 209 -14.49 17.28 10.77
CA TRP A 209 -15.12 15.96 10.83
C TRP A 209 -14.77 15.35 12.20
N PRO A 210 -15.75 14.96 13.04
CA PRO A 210 -16.96 14.23 12.66
C PRO A 210 -18.24 14.76 13.31
N ALA A 211 -18.54 16.06 13.24
CA ALA A 211 -19.83 16.56 13.73
C ALA A 211 -20.96 16.22 12.74
N PRO A 212 -22.18 15.88 13.23
CA PRO A 212 -23.33 15.72 12.36
C PRO A 212 -23.63 17.03 11.62
N PRO A 213 -24.08 16.95 10.36
CA PRO A 213 -24.33 18.13 9.55
C PRO A 213 -25.43 19.00 10.16
N ALA A 214 -25.03 20.17 10.64
CA ALA A 214 -25.93 21.28 10.84
C ALA A 214 -25.71 22.28 9.70
N GLY A 215 -26.76 22.95 9.22
CA GLY A 215 -26.65 23.89 8.09
C GLY A 215 -25.59 24.99 8.28
N TYR A 216 -25.27 25.33 9.54
CA TYR A 216 -24.19 26.26 9.86
C TYR A 216 -22.79 25.71 9.55
N LEU A 217 -22.57 24.39 9.67
CA LEU A 217 -21.28 23.75 9.37
C LEU A 217 -20.95 23.80 7.88
N GLU A 218 -21.95 23.66 7.02
CA GLU A 218 -21.75 23.75 5.57
C GLU A 218 -21.44 25.19 5.15
N THR A 219 -22.14 26.17 5.72
CA THR A 219 -21.85 27.58 5.46
C THR A 219 -20.44 27.95 5.93
N ALA A 220 -20.05 27.47 7.11
CA ALA A 220 -18.71 27.63 7.65
C ALA A 220 -17.66 26.96 6.75
N ALA A 221 -17.89 25.71 6.31
CA ALA A 221 -16.98 24.98 5.42
C ALA A 221 -16.82 25.67 4.06
N ASN A 222 -17.91 26.18 3.47
CA ASN A 222 -17.86 26.93 2.21
C ASN A 222 -17.11 28.26 2.37
N GLN A 223 -17.29 28.96 3.49
CA GLN A 223 -16.55 30.19 3.79
C GLN A 223 -15.07 29.92 4.02
N GLU A 224 -14.73 28.89 4.79
CA GLU A 224 -13.36 28.47 5.06
C GLU A 224 -12.64 28.06 3.77
N LEU A 225 -13.33 27.31 2.91
CA LEU A 225 -12.81 26.95 1.61
C LEU A 225 -12.60 28.16 0.70
N LYS A 226 -13.54 29.11 0.68
CA LYS A 226 -13.38 30.34 -0.11
C LYS A 226 -12.14 31.10 0.36
N ARG A 227 -11.95 31.25 1.67
CA ARG A 227 -10.75 31.86 2.27
C ARG A 227 -9.48 31.09 1.88
N PHE A 228 -9.54 29.76 1.90
CA PHE A 228 -8.42 28.91 1.47
C PHE A 228 -8.07 29.13 -0.01
N LYS A 229 -9.05 29.12 -0.92
CA LYS A 229 -8.83 29.42 -2.35
C LYS A 229 -8.23 30.81 -2.55
N GLU A 230 -8.74 31.82 -1.86
CA GLU A 230 -8.23 33.19 -1.92
C GLU A 230 -6.78 33.29 -1.37
N SER A 231 -6.47 32.59 -0.28
CA SER A 231 -5.13 32.49 0.30
C SER A 231 -4.14 31.86 -0.68
N VAL A 232 -4.49 30.70 -1.26
CA VAL A 232 -3.67 30.01 -2.26
C VAL A 232 -3.46 30.88 -3.49
N ALA A 233 -4.52 31.55 -3.98
CA ALA A 233 -4.44 32.45 -5.12
C ALA A 233 -3.54 33.67 -4.86
N SER A 234 -3.57 34.22 -3.64
CA SER A 234 -2.69 35.32 -3.23
C SER A 234 -1.23 34.88 -3.22
N LYS A 235 -0.93 33.77 -2.53
CA LYS A 235 0.45 33.23 -2.46
C LYS A 235 1.01 32.88 -3.82
N LEU A 236 0.19 32.30 -4.71
CA LEU A 236 0.59 32.01 -6.08
C LEU A 236 0.98 33.24 -6.90
N LYS A 237 0.37 34.41 -6.63
CA LYS A 237 0.78 35.66 -7.30
C LYS A 237 2.16 36.09 -6.84
N ASP A 238 2.45 35.96 -5.54
CA ASP A 238 3.70 36.41 -4.93
C ASP A 238 4.86 35.43 -5.21
N SER A 239 4.58 34.13 -5.32
CA SER A 239 5.59 33.07 -5.42
C SER A 239 5.40 32.18 -6.65
N LYS A 240 4.99 32.75 -7.79
CA LYS A 240 4.61 31.98 -8.99
C LYS A 240 5.71 31.04 -9.50
N ASP A 241 6.93 31.53 -9.61
CA ASP A 241 8.06 30.74 -10.12
C ASP A 241 8.51 29.66 -9.14
N GLU A 242 8.43 29.94 -7.84
CA GLU A 242 8.67 28.94 -6.80
C GLU A 242 7.59 27.86 -6.83
N ALA A 243 6.32 28.24 -6.94
CA ALA A 243 5.21 27.31 -7.06
C ALA A 243 5.36 26.41 -8.30
N LYS A 244 5.79 26.98 -9.43
CA LYS A 244 6.11 26.20 -10.63
C LYS A 244 7.25 25.22 -10.38
N ALA A 245 8.34 25.65 -9.76
CA ALA A 245 9.47 24.78 -9.42
C ALA A 245 9.04 23.64 -8.47
N ASN A 246 8.16 23.94 -7.51
CA ASN A 246 7.61 22.97 -6.58
C ASN A 246 6.71 21.95 -7.27
N LEU A 247 5.83 22.38 -8.18
CA LEU A 247 4.99 21.50 -8.99
C LEU A 247 5.82 20.61 -9.93
N GLU A 248 6.87 21.14 -10.57
CA GLU A 248 7.77 20.33 -11.42
C GLU A 248 8.53 19.28 -10.59
N ALA A 249 9.02 19.66 -9.42
CA ALA A 249 9.68 18.73 -8.51
C ALA A 249 8.71 17.67 -7.97
N GLN A 250 7.50 18.06 -7.60
CA GLN A 250 6.45 17.16 -7.15
C GLN A 250 6.02 16.19 -8.26
N ALA A 251 5.81 16.68 -9.47
CA ALA A 251 5.49 15.84 -10.62
C ALA A 251 6.56 14.77 -10.86
N TYR A 252 7.83 15.15 -10.75
CA TYR A 252 8.96 14.22 -10.85
C TYR A 252 8.95 13.19 -9.72
N GLY A 253 8.80 13.63 -8.46
CA GLY A 253 8.69 12.74 -7.30
C GLY A 253 7.53 11.74 -7.42
N ASP A 254 6.34 12.23 -7.76
CA ASP A 254 5.16 11.38 -7.94
C ASP A 254 5.30 10.44 -9.15
N SER A 255 6.03 10.84 -10.21
CA SER A 255 6.35 9.94 -11.32
C SER A 255 7.28 8.80 -10.86
N LEU A 256 8.29 9.08 -10.04
CA LEU A 256 9.16 8.05 -9.48
C LEU A 256 8.39 7.13 -8.55
N ARG A 257 7.49 7.66 -7.72
CA ARG A 257 6.59 6.86 -6.88
C ARG A 257 5.70 5.94 -7.70
N ALA A 258 5.09 6.43 -8.78
CA ALA A 258 4.27 5.59 -9.65
C ALA A 258 5.07 4.43 -10.27
N TRP A 259 6.31 4.67 -10.71
CA TRP A 259 7.18 3.60 -11.22
C TRP A 259 7.60 2.61 -10.13
N PHE A 260 7.86 3.12 -8.92
CA PHE A 260 8.14 2.27 -7.78
C PHE A 260 6.94 1.40 -7.41
N ASP A 261 5.73 1.95 -7.40
CA ASP A 261 4.49 1.21 -7.15
C ASP A 261 4.26 0.12 -8.22
N VAL A 262 4.61 0.37 -9.50
CA VAL A 262 4.60 -0.65 -10.56
C VAL A 262 5.58 -1.78 -10.25
N LEU A 263 6.79 -1.47 -9.79
CA LEU A 263 7.76 -2.49 -9.38
C LEU A 263 7.22 -3.32 -8.20
N LEU A 264 6.61 -2.68 -7.20
CA LEU A 264 5.97 -3.38 -6.08
C LEU A 264 4.82 -4.28 -6.54
N LEU A 265 4.00 -3.81 -7.49
CA LEU A 265 2.94 -4.62 -8.11
C LEU A 265 3.51 -5.86 -8.79
N VAL A 266 4.61 -5.72 -9.55
CA VAL A 266 5.27 -6.85 -10.21
C VAL A 266 5.80 -7.85 -9.19
N LEU A 267 6.46 -7.38 -8.12
CA LEU A 267 6.94 -8.26 -7.04
C LEU A 267 5.80 -9.00 -6.36
N ASN A 268 4.71 -8.31 -6.02
CA ASN A 268 3.53 -8.95 -5.42
C ASN A 268 2.85 -9.94 -6.38
N LEU A 269 2.85 -9.67 -7.69
CA LEU A 269 2.34 -10.59 -8.69
C LEU A 269 3.22 -11.83 -8.81
N LEU A 270 4.55 -11.69 -8.75
CA LEU A 270 5.46 -12.83 -8.72
C LEU A 270 5.27 -13.65 -7.44
N ALA A 271 5.07 -13.00 -6.31
CA ALA A 271 4.77 -13.68 -5.06
C ALA A 271 3.44 -14.44 -5.12
N PHE A 272 2.40 -13.80 -5.64
CA PHE A 272 1.11 -14.43 -5.91
C PHE A 272 1.27 -15.70 -6.75
N ILE A 273 1.97 -15.61 -7.89
CA ILE A 273 2.21 -16.76 -8.77
C ILE A 273 2.99 -17.87 -8.04
N GLY A 274 4.04 -17.47 -7.30
CA GLY A 274 4.90 -18.39 -6.56
C GLY A 274 4.15 -19.21 -5.52
N TYR A 275 3.33 -18.57 -4.67
CA TYR A 275 2.58 -19.28 -3.64
C TYR A 275 1.27 -19.90 -4.15
N PHE A 276 0.65 -19.36 -5.20
CA PHE A 276 -0.56 -19.94 -5.78
C PHE A 276 -0.30 -21.32 -6.41
N ILE A 277 0.95 -21.65 -6.75
CA ILE A 277 1.28 -22.98 -7.26
C ILE A 277 0.97 -24.08 -6.24
N PHE A 278 1.18 -23.84 -4.94
CA PHE A 278 0.99 -24.83 -3.88
C PHE A 278 -0.43 -25.36 -3.79
N PRO A 279 -1.48 -24.52 -3.65
CA PRO A 279 -2.84 -25.03 -3.64
C PRO A 279 -3.20 -25.66 -5.00
N VAL A 280 -2.65 -25.18 -6.11
CA VAL A 280 -2.88 -25.80 -7.42
C VAL A 280 -2.33 -27.22 -7.46
N THR A 281 -1.06 -27.42 -7.11
CA THR A 281 -0.40 -28.74 -7.10
C THR A 281 -1.06 -29.66 -6.07
N PHE A 282 -1.42 -29.14 -4.91
CA PHE A 282 -2.11 -29.90 -3.86
C PHE A 282 -3.52 -30.39 -4.24
N PHE A 283 -4.37 -29.51 -4.82
CA PHE A 283 -5.75 -29.88 -5.18
C PHE A 283 -5.86 -30.58 -6.53
N PHE A 284 -4.86 -30.44 -7.40
CA PHE A 284 -4.78 -31.08 -8.71
C PHE A 284 -3.48 -31.89 -8.85
N PRO A 285 -3.37 -33.03 -8.15
CA PRO A 285 -2.11 -33.79 -8.06
C PRO A 285 -1.77 -34.58 -9.34
N ASP A 286 -2.58 -34.48 -10.40
CA ASP A 286 -2.27 -35.16 -11.67
C ASP A 286 -1.09 -34.46 -12.37
N GLU A 287 0.05 -35.12 -12.37
CA GLU A 287 1.31 -34.62 -12.92
C GLU A 287 1.19 -34.25 -14.40
N LYS A 288 0.37 -34.97 -15.18
CA LYS A 288 0.12 -34.62 -16.59
C LYS A 288 -0.62 -33.29 -16.71
N TRP A 289 -1.64 -33.10 -15.88
CA TRP A 289 -2.41 -31.86 -15.85
C TRP A 289 -1.53 -30.67 -15.44
N VAL A 290 -0.69 -30.83 -14.41
CA VAL A 290 0.25 -29.78 -13.96
C VAL A 290 1.25 -29.46 -15.06
N ALA A 291 1.84 -30.47 -15.71
CA ALA A 291 2.78 -30.28 -16.80
C ALA A 291 2.16 -29.57 -18.02
N GLU A 292 0.88 -29.81 -18.31
CA GLU A 292 0.16 -29.14 -19.41
C GLU A 292 -0.20 -27.69 -19.06
N MET A 293 -0.77 -27.45 -17.88
CA MET A 293 -1.23 -26.12 -17.43
C MET A 293 -0.07 -25.18 -17.11
N VAL A 294 1.00 -25.75 -16.57
CA VAL A 294 2.19 -25.02 -16.15
C VAL A 294 3.33 -25.38 -17.08
N THR A 295 3.12 -25.11 -18.37
CA THR A 295 3.92 -25.63 -19.51
C THR A 295 5.43 -25.32 -19.45
N TYR A 296 5.85 -24.42 -18.55
CA TYR A 296 7.23 -24.02 -18.32
C TYR A 296 7.88 -24.62 -17.05
N TRP A 297 7.16 -25.46 -16.31
CA TRP A 297 7.62 -26.00 -15.04
C TRP A 297 7.84 -27.52 -15.11
N PRO A 298 9.03 -28.01 -14.73
CA PRO A 298 9.38 -29.42 -14.87
C PRO A 298 8.81 -30.28 -13.73
N GLY A 299 7.51 -30.55 -13.74
CA GLY A 299 6.87 -31.49 -12.79
C GLY A 299 6.59 -30.93 -11.40
N HIS A 300 5.88 -31.70 -10.59
CA HIS A 300 5.24 -31.24 -9.35
C HIS A 300 6.22 -30.72 -8.29
N GLU A 301 7.26 -31.49 -7.96
CA GLU A 301 8.24 -31.10 -6.93
C GLU A 301 9.00 -29.82 -7.29
N TYR A 302 9.35 -29.65 -8.56
CA TYR A 302 10.00 -28.44 -9.03
C TYR A 302 9.05 -27.23 -9.05
N CYS A 303 7.75 -27.44 -9.32
CA CYS A 303 6.73 -26.40 -9.19
C CYS A 303 6.71 -25.83 -7.78
N GLU A 304 6.60 -26.70 -6.79
CA GLU A 304 6.50 -26.32 -5.38
C GLU A 304 7.80 -25.64 -4.90
N TYR A 305 8.96 -26.23 -5.20
CA TYR A 305 10.24 -25.66 -4.80
C TYR A 305 10.49 -24.27 -5.40
N TYR A 306 10.40 -24.14 -6.73
CA TYR A 306 10.68 -22.85 -7.38
C TYR A 306 9.56 -21.83 -7.16
N GLY A 307 8.32 -22.27 -7.00
CA GLY A 307 7.22 -21.40 -6.61
C GLY A 307 7.46 -20.81 -5.22
N ASN A 308 7.87 -21.63 -4.25
CA ASN A 308 8.25 -21.14 -2.92
C ASN A 308 9.38 -20.12 -3.00
N LEU A 309 10.47 -20.49 -3.66
CA LEU A 309 11.65 -19.65 -3.77
C LEU A 309 11.33 -18.32 -4.47
N LEU A 310 10.53 -18.35 -5.55
CA LEU A 310 10.07 -17.14 -6.24
C LEU A 310 9.24 -16.26 -5.31
N GLY A 311 8.31 -16.87 -4.57
CA GLY A 311 7.45 -16.20 -3.61
C GLY A 311 8.22 -15.52 -2.51
N ASP A 312 9.05 -16.29 -1.81
CA ASP A 312 9.89 -15.82 -0.72
C ASP A 312 10.88 -14.75 -1.22
N ALA A 313 11.50 -14.92 -2.39
CA ALA A 313 12.42 -13.92 -2.94
C ALA A 313 11.71 -12.60 -3.27
N ALA A 314 10.55 -12.65 -3.94
CA ALA A 314 9.80 -11.45 -4.29
C ALA A 314 9.34 -10.69 -3.04
N TRP A 315 8.79 -11.40 -2.05
CA TRP A 315 8.41 -10.83 -0.75
C TRP A 315 9.59 -10.57 0.19
N THR A 316 10.81 -10.90 -0.18
CA THR A 316 12.03 -10.42 0.50
C THR A 316 12.49 -9.09 -0.10
N VAL A 317 12.50 -8.99 -1.43
CA VAL A 317 12.92 -7.79 -2.15
C VAL A 317 11.97 -6.63 -1.90
N GLU A 318 10.65 -6.87 -1.93
CA GLU A 318 9.64 -5.84 -1.69
C GLU A 318 9.84 -5.06 -0.38
N PRO A 319 9.87 -5.68 0.81
CA PRO A 319 10.00 -4.93 2.06
C PRO A 319 11.36 -4.24 2.17
N ALA A 320 12.43 -4.79 1.59
CA ALA A 320 13.70 -4.08 1.47
C ALA A 320 13.51 -2.76 0.69
N LEU A 321 12.86 -2.81 -0.47
CA LEU A 321 12.62 -1.61 -1.26
C LEU A 321 11.72 -0.60 -0.53
N LEU A 322 10.67 -1.05 0.16
CA LEU A 322 9.80 -0.19 0.97
C LEU A 322 10.55 0.55 2.07
N LEU A 323 11.61 -0.04 2.63
CA LEU A 323 12.44 0.59 3.66
C LEU A 323 13.42 1.64 3.12
N PHE A 324 13.89 1.49 1.87
CA PHE A 324 14.99 2.29 1.33
C PHE A 324 14.58 3.28 0.22
N VAL A 325 13.72 2.87 -0.71
CA VAL A 325 13.38 3.66 -1.91
C VAL A 325 12.67 4.99 -1.60
N PRO A 326 11.75 5.10 -0.63
CA PRO A 326 11.10 6.38 -0.33
C PRO A 326 12.10 7.51 -0.04
N ARG A 327 13.18 7.21 0.70
CA ARG A 327 14.24 8.19 1.00
C ARG A 327 14.99 8.64 -0.25
N LEU A 328 15.22 7.72 -1.19
CA LEU A 328 15.87 8.03 -2.46
C LEU A 328 14.99 8.93 -3.32
N ILE A 329 13.69 8.66 -3.37
CA ILE A 329 12.71 9.48 -4.11
C ILE A 329 12.64 10.89 -3.51
N ASP A 330 12.56 11.00 -2.18
CA ASP A 330 12.49 12.30 -1.50
C ASP A 330 13.77 13.12 -1.75
N GLY A 331 14.94 12.46 -1.71
CA GLY A 331 16.23 13.07 -2.06
C GLY A 331 16.30 13.52 -3.52
N ALA A 332 15.77 12.72 -4.45
CA ALA A 332 15.72 13.05 -5.88
C ALA A 332 14.76 14.22 -6.15
N GLN A 333 13.60 14.25 -5.48
CA GLN A 333 12.63 15.35 -5.55
C GLN A 333 13.24 16.65 -5.01
N ALA A 334 13.91 16.61 -3.86
CA ALA A 334 14.58 17.77 -3.27
C ALA A 334 15.71 18.31 -4.18
N SER A 335 16.52 17.41 -4.73
CA SER A 335 17.60 17.75 -5.68
C SER A 335 17.03 18.40 -6.95
N ARG A 336 15.92 17.87 -7.48
CA ARG A 336 15.24 18.44 -8.64
C ARG A 336 14.75 19.86 -8.34
N ARG A 337 14.11 20.09 -7.19
CA ARG A 337 13.65 21.41 -6.74
C ARG A 337 14.81 22.41 -6.70
N ALA A 338 15.92 22.06 -6.04
CA ALA A 338 17.11 22.91 -5.95
C ALA A 338 17.70 23.25 -7.34
N SER A 339 17.72 22.28 -8.26
CA SER A 339 18.21 22.50 -9.62
C SER A 339 17.36 23.48 -10.44
N ILE A 340 16.05 23.53 -10.20
CA ILE A 340 15.13 24.43 -10.90
C ILE A 340 15.25 25.85 -10.31
N THR A 341 15.24 25.97 -8.98
CA THR A 341 15.35 27.26 -8.29
C THR A 341 16.69 27.95 -8.59
N SER A 342 17.80 27.21 -8.64
CA SER A 342 19.12 27.77 -8.98
C SER A 342 19.21 28.29 -10.42
N LYS A 343 18.49 27.68 -11.37
CA LYS A 343 18.41 28.17 -12.76
C LYS A 343 17.56 29.43 -12.87
N SER A 344 16.53 29.59 -12.05
CA SER A 344 15.71 30.80 -12.02
C SER A 344 16.53 32.01 -11.58
N LYS A 345 17.28 31.88 -10.48
CA LYS A 345 18.12 32.95 -9.91
C LYS A 345 19.26 33.44 -10.81
N LYS A 346 19.62 32.70 -11.86
CA LYS A 346 20.67 33.10 -12.81
C LYS A 346 20.13 33.93 -13.99
N LYS A 347 18.81 34.02 -14.14
CA LYS A 347 18.18 34.76 -15.24
C LYS A 347 17.79 36.19 -14.85
N ASP A 348 17.70 36.45 -13.55
CA ASP A 348 17.55 37.78 -12.95
C ASP A 348 18.95 38.35 -12.66
#